data_AF-A0A1Y2F6S7-F1
#
_entry.id   AF-A0A1Y2F6S7-F1
#
_cell.length_a   1.000
_cell.length_b   1.000
_cell.length_c   1.000
_cell.angle_alpha   90.00
_cell.angle_beta   90.00
_cell.angle_gamma   90.00
#
_symmetry.space_group_name_H-M   'P 1'
#
loop_
_entity.id
_entity.type
_entity.pdbx_description
1 polymer ?
#
loop_
_entity_poly.entity_id
_entity_poly.type
_entity_poly.pdbx_seq_one_letter_code
_entity_poly.pdbx_strand_id
1 'polypeptide(L)'
;MQTEYKYEHEREVNGSKEFLKGFLFGQLIIFALLLTLVRIFILRGSGSTKRAIKERKKFQVKSEVKKNLNSVHDTVLKKLEYDLYTHPTESCDWINVLIALFIESYRRDNIFKQSMINKLNNYLSDTQAKYSFLAPIILTECAFGDEYPRISKTKIKQGEHNGITTEFFINFEDCITLGVETNLMINWPRPCIAALPLSLSISLLHFSGRFMVEFVSQADSNSKYILFSVGDDYQLELDVKTLLGHRTKIKDPEKLTNIIINVIDYYFRKEFVFPNYKRIDIPTKTKID
;
A
#
# COMPACT_ATOMS: atom_id res chain seq x y z
N MET A 1 -14.71 61.30 -7.17
CA MET A 1 -14.49 60.52 -5.93
C MET A 1 -15.40 59.30 -5.85
N GLN A 2 -16.74 59.40 -5.81
CA GLN A 2 -17.61 58.19 -5.65
C GLN A 2 -17.51 57.14 -6.77
N THR A 3 -17.23 57.54 -8.01
CA THR A 3 -17.06 56.61 -9.14
C THR A 3 -15.77 55.81 -9.06
N GLU A 4 -14.70 56.40 -8.55
CA GLU A 4 -13.35 55.79 -8.48
C GLU A 4 -13.29 54.70 -7.40
N TYR A 5 -13.90 54.95 -6.24
CA TYR A 5 -14.09 53.93 -5.19
C TYR A 5 -14.94 52.74 -5.67
N LYS A 6 -15.93 52.96 -6.55
CA LYS A 6 -16.75 51.88 -7.10
C LYS A 6 -15.95 50.98 -8.05
N TYR A 7 -15.06 51.56 -8.86
CA TYR A 7 -14.20 50.80 -9.77
C TYR A 7 -13.10 50.00 -9.06
N GLU A 8 -12.52 50.53 -7.98
CA GLU A 8 -11.55 49.77 -7.17
C GLU A 8 -12.20 48.63 -6.40
N HIS A 9 -13.38 48.87 -5.81
CA HIS A 9 -14.11 47.83 -5.08
C HIS A 9 -14.62 46.71 -6.00
N GLU A 10 -14.99 47.01 -7.25
CA GLU A 10 -15.35 45.99 -8.25
C GLU A 10 -14.14 45.16 -8.74
N ARG A 11 -12.92 45.74 -8.79
CA ARG A 11 -11.70 44.97 -9.10
C ARG A 11 -11.28 44.04 -7.97
N GLU A 12 -11.34 44.46 -6.72
CA GLU A 12 -11.03 43.60 -5.57
C GLU A 12 -12.01 42.42 -5.44
N VAL A 13 -13.30 42.67 -5.68
CA VAL A 13 -14.35 41.63 -5.65
C VAL A 13 -14.21 40.66 -6.83
N ASN A 14 -13.75 41.12 -8.00
CA ASN A 14 -13.48 40.23 -9.13
C ASN A 14 -12.17 39.44 -8.97
N GLY A 15 -11.11 40.06 -8.46
CA GLY A 15 -9.84 39.39 -8.17
C GLY A 15 -9.98 38.28 -7.11
N SER A 16 -10.76 38.53 -6.05
CA SER A 16 -11.09 37.50 -5.04
C SER A 16 -11.93 36.36 -5.61
N LYS A 17 -12.85 36.62 -6.54
CA LYS A 17 -13.62 35.58 -7.25
C LYS A 17 -12.77 34.76 -8.21
N GLU A 18 -11.82 35.37 -8.92
CA GLU A 18 -10.89 34.65 -9.79
C GLU A 18 -9.88 33.83 -8.98
N PHE A 19 -9.41 34.35 -7.85
CA PHE A 19 -8.59 33.59 -6.90
C PHE A 19 -9.35 32.41 -6.30
N LEU A 20 -10.62 32.59 -5.88
CA LEU A 20 -11.45 31.51 -5.35
C LEU A 20 -11.70 30.41 -6.41
N LYS A 21 -11.90 30.80 -7.67
CA LYS A 21 -12.03 29.87 -8.80
C LYS A 21 -10.73 29.10 -9.05
N GLY A 22 -9.58 29.76 -9.02
CA GLY A 22 -8.27 29.13 -9.15
C GLY A 22 -7.95 28.17 -7.99
N PHE A 23 -8.33 28.56 -6.77
CA PHE A 23 -8.17 27.74 -5.57
C PHE A 23 -9.06 26.48 -5.59
N LEU A 24 -10.34 26.61 -5.93
CA LEU A 24 -11.26 25.48 -6.09
C LEU A 24 -10.80 24.53 -7.21
N PHE A 25 -10.25 25.06 -8.29
CA PHE A 25 -9.71 24.26 -9.40
C PHE A 25 -8.43 23.51 -8.99
N GLY A 26 -7.53 24.15 -8.25
CA GLY A 26 -6.35 23.52 -7.67
C GLY A 26 -6.68 22.43 -6.65
N GLN A 27 -7.68 22.67 -5.80
CA GLN A 27 -8.20 21.68 -4.86
C GLN A 27 -8.83 20.49 -5.59
N LEU A 28 -9.59 20.71 -6.67
CA LEU A 28 -10.14 19.63 -7.49
C LEU A 28 -9.07 18.78 -8.18
N ILE A 29 -7.98 19.38 -8.63
CA ILE A 29 -6.84 18.64 -9.23
C ILE A 29 -6.15 17.77 -8.18
N ILE A 30 -5.93 18.29 -6.98
CA ILE A 30 -5.33 17.53 -5.88
C ILE A 30 -6.28 16.41 -5.43
N PHE A 31 -7.57 16.70 -5.32
CA PHE A 31 -8.58 15.71 -4.97
C PHE A 31 -8.72 14.62 -6.04
N ALA A 32 -8.61 14.98 -7.33
CA ALA A 32 -8.60 14.04 -8.44
C ALA A 32 -7.33 13.18 -8.46
N LEU A 33 -6.16 13.76 -8.17
CA LEU A 33 -4.88 13.04 -8.07
C LEU A 33 -4.91 12.06 -6.90
N LEU A 34 -5.51 12.46 -5.78
CA LEU A 34 -5.67 11.67 -4.58
C LEU A 34 -6.72 10.56 -4.75
N LEU A 35 -7.84 10.83 -5.44
CA LEU A 35 -8.81 9.81 -5.89
C LEU A 35 -8.17 8.81 -6.87
N THR A 36 -7.27 9.27 -7.74
CA THR A 36 -6.55 8.42 -8.68
C THR A 36 -5.53 7.54 -7.96
N LEU A 37 -4.81 8.07 -6.97
CA LEU A 37 -3.93 7.28 -6.09
C LEU A 37 -4.71 6.25 -5.28
N VAL A 38 -5.85 6.64 -4.71
CA VAL A 38 -6.76 5.72 -3.99
C VAL A 38 -7.31 4.64 -4.92
N ARG A 39 -7.65 4.97 -6.18
CA ARG A 39 -8.10 3.98 -7.17
C ARG A 39 -6.98 3.03 -7.59
N ILE A 40 -5.75 3.51 -7.71
CA ILE A 40 -4.57 2.70 -8.03
C ILE A 40 -4.19 1.76 -6.88
N PHE A 41 -4.30 2.24 -5.63
CA PHE A 41 -3.89 1.48 -4.44
C PHE A 41 -4.99 0.53 -3.92
N ILE A 42 -6.28 0.88 -4.08
CA ILE A 42 -7.39 0.15 -3.45
C ILE A 42 -8.25 -0.65 -4.45
N LEU A 43 -8.33 -0.26 -5.73
CA LEU A 43 -9.32 -0.79 -6.69
C LEU A 43 -8.80 -1.80 -7.73
N ARG A 44 -7.63 -2.41 -7.52
CA ARG A 44 -7.19 -3.51 -8.40
C ARG A 44 -7.77 -4.85 -7.92
N GLY A 45 -9.09 -4.97 -8.05
CA GLY A 45 -9.87 -6.15 -7.72
C GLY A 45 -9.61 -7.36 -8.64
N SER A 46 -9.31 -8.50 -8.00
CA SER A 46 -9.72 -9.91 -8.22
C SER A 46 -9.84 -10.55 -9.63
N GLY A 47 -9.98 -9.82 -10.74
CA GLY A 47 -10.08 -10.42 -12.08
C GLY A 47 -8.74 -10.85 -12.71
N SER A 48 -7.62 -10.34 -12.19
CA SER A 48 -6.30 -10.54 -12.82
C SER A 48 -5.60 -11.83 -12.38
N THR A 49 -6.08 -12.54 -11.36
CA THR A 49 -5.33 -13.63 -10.72
C THR A 49 -5.07 -14.81 -11.67
N LYS A 50 -6.00 -15.16 -12.58
CA LYS A 50 -5.76 -16.25 -13.56
C LYS A 50 -4.83 -15.83 -14.71
N ARG A 51 -4.85 -14.55 -15.13
CA ARG A 51 -3.91 -14.01 -16.14
C ARG A 51 -2.52 -13.78 -15.53
N ALA A 52 -2.44 -13.24 -14.33
CA ALA A 52 -1.20 -13.02 -13.58
C ALA A 52 -0.51 -14.34 -13.20
N ILE A 53 -1.24 -15.41 -12.88
CA ILE A 53 -0.65 -16.75 -12.67
C ILE A 53 -0.14 -17.37 -13.99
N LYS A 54 -0.85 -17.16 -15.10
CA LYS A 54 -0.39 -17.59 -16.44
C LYS A 54 0.81 -16.78 -16.94
N GLU A 55 0.88 -15.50 -16.60
CA GLU A 55 2.03 -14.61 -16.83
C GLU A 55 3.22 -14.97 -15.92
N ARG A 56 2.99 -15.31 -14.64
CA ARG A 56 4.03 -15.83 -13.72
C ARG A 56 4.72 -17.09 -14.25
N LYS A 57 3.96 -18.04 -14.84
CA LYS A 57 4.55 -19.24 -15.49
C LYS A 57 5.28 -18.94 -16.80
N LYS A 58 4.94 -17.86 -17.51
CA LYS A 58 5.70 -17.40 -18.70
C LYS A 58 6.98 -16.64 -18.32
N PHE A 59 6.99 -15.92 -17.19
CA PHE A 59 8.14 -15.15 -16.72
C PHE A 59 9.29 -16.02 -16.19
N GLN A 60 8.99 -17.19 -15.60
CA GLN A 60 10.02 -18.10 -15.07
C GLN A 60 10.83 -18.87 -16.15
N VAL A 61 10.46 -18.79 -17.44
CA VAL A 61 11.08 -19.63 -18.52
C VAL A 61 11.98 -18.83 -19.48
N LYS A 62 12.31 -17.56 -19.19
CA LYS A 62 13.27 -16.80 -20.00
C LYS A 62 14.20 -15.95 -19.14
N SER A 63 15.14 -16.60 -18.45
CA SER A 63 16.30 -15.93 -17.84
C SER A 63 17.58 -16.33 -18.56
N GLU A 64 17.64 -16.11 -19.88
CA GLU A 64 18.88 -16.22 -20.66
C GLU A 64 18.74 -15.39 -21.95
N VAL A 65 18.56 -14.07 -21.80
CA VAL A 65 18.75 -13.13 -22.91
C VAL A 65 19.56 -11.93 -22.42
N LYS A 66 20.71 -11.77 -23.05
CA LYS A 66 21.69 -10.69 -22.92
C LYS A 66 21.07 -9.32 -22.59
N LYS A 67 21.70 -8.69 -21.59
CA LYS A 67 21.59 -7.29 -21.15
C LYS A 67 21.70 -6.32 -22.35
N ASN A 68 20.56 -5.94 -22.93
CA ASN A 68 20.44 -4.69 -23.66
C ASN A 68 19.62 -3.77 -22.76
N LEU A 69 20.32 -2.92 -22.02
CA LEU A 69 19.67 -1.82 -21.32
C LEU A 69 18.92 -1.00 -22.38
N ASN A 70 17.62 -0.80 -22.20
CA ASN A 70 16.85 -0.02 -23.17
C ASN A 70 17.53 1.35 -23.30
N SER A 71 17.91 1.77 -24.52
CA SER A 71 18.64 3.03 -24.79
C SER A 71 18.01 4.27 -24.14
N VAL A 72 16.71 4.21 -23.82
CA VAL A 72 15.96 5.21 -23.08
C VAL A 72 16.45 5.36 -21.63
N HIS A 73 16.72 4.26 -20.92
CA HIS A 73 17.21 4.29 -19.54
C HIS A 73 18.61 4.91 -19.47
N ASP A 74 19.52 4.51 -20.35
CA ASP A 74 20.86 5.12 -20.45
C ASP A 74 20.79 6.61 -20.75
N THR A 75 19.87 7.02 -21.62
CA THR A 75 19.66 8.45 -21.94
C THR A 75 19.17 9.23 -20.72
N VAL A 76 18.24 8.66 -19.94
CA VAL A 76 17.71 9.31 -18.73
C VAL A 76 18.78 9.41 -17.65
N LEU A 77 19.50 8.32 -17.37
CA LEU A 77 20.57 8.29 -16.37
C LEU A 77 21.68 9.28 -16.72
N LYS A 78 22.10 9.34 -17.99
CA LYS A 78 23.09 10.31 -18.45
C LYS A 78 22.62 11.76 -18.32
N LYS A 79 21.35 12.04 -18.63
CA LYS A 79 20.77 13.40 -18.50
C LYS A 79 20.58 13.83 -17.05
N LEU A 80 20.36 12.88 -16.15
CA LEU A 80 20.24 13.12 -14.72
C LEU A 80 21.58 13.00 -13.98
N GLU A 81 22.67 12.77 -14.72
CA GLU A 81 24.03 12.59 -14.17
C GLU A 81 24.10 11.52 -13.07
N TYR A 82 23.27 10.48 -13.19
CA TYR A 82 23.14 9.43 -12.18
C TYR A 82 23.88 8.17 -12.63
N ASP A 83 24.94 7.81 -11.90
CA ASP A 83 25.66 6.56 -12.11
C ASP A 83 25.21 5.49 -11.10
N LEU A 84 24.75 4.35 -11.62
CA LEU A 84 24.20 3.24 -10.84
C LEU A 84 25.20 2.62 -9.85
N TYR A 85 26.51 2.76 -10.09
CA TYR A 85 27.53 2.10 -9.27
C TYR A 85 28.20 3.04 -8.26
N THR A 86 28.27 4.34 -8.58
CA THR A 86 29.03 5.31 -7.78
C THR A 86 28.15 6.29 -7.02
N HIS A 87 26.87 6.42 -7.37
CA HIS A 87 25.98 7.34 -6.68
C HIS A 87 25.75 6.91 -5.22
N PRO A 88 25.92 7.84 -4.24
CA PRO A 88 25.67 7.53 -2.84
C PRO A 88 24.19 7.29 -2.56
N THR A 89 23.90 6.66 -1.43
CA THR A 89 22.51 6.51 -0.97
C THR A 89 21.95 7.84 -0.46
N GLU A 90 20.68 8.09 -0.76
CA GLU A 90 19.98 9.31 -0.39
C GLU A 90 19.10 9.09 0.86
N SER A 91 18.92 10.13 1.68
CA SER A 91 18.06 10.07 2.87
C SER A 91 16.57 10.26 2.54
N CYS A 92 16.26 11.07 1.52
CA CYS A 92 14.90 11.44 1.14
C CYS A 92 14.06 12.07 2.26
N ASP A 93 14.66 12.88 3.15
CA ASP A 93 13.97 13.45 4.31
C ASP A 93 12.75 14.32 3.97
N TRP A 94 12.79 15.02 2.84
CA TRP A 94 11.64 15.80 2.37
C TRP A 94 10.42 14.91 2.07
N ILE A 95 10.63 13.66 1.61
CA ILE A 95 9.55 12.68 1.40
C ILE A 95 8.99 12.23 2.75
N ASN A 96 9.85 12.01 3.75
CA ASN A 96 9.42 11.65 5.09
C ASN A 96 8.48 12.71 5.68
N VAL A 97 8.81 13.99 5.52
CA VAL A 97 7.94 15.11 5.95
C VAL A 97 6.59 15.08 5.21
N LEU A 98 6.59 14.89 3.89
CA LEU A 98 5.35 14.83 3.12
C LEU A 98 4.47 13.64 3.49
N ILE A 99 5.06 12.46 3.69
CA ILE A 99 4.34 11.26 4.12
C ILE A 99 3.77 11.46 5.53
N ALA A 100 4.55 12.06 6.44
CA ALA A 100 4.07 12.38 7.78
C ALA A 100 2.87 13.33 7.76
N LEU A 101 2.94 14.41 6.97
CA LEU A 101 1.83 15.34 6.79
C LEU A 101 0.59 14.66 6.20
N PHE A 102 0.78 13.76 5.24
CA PHE A 102 -0.29 12.98 4.64
C PHE A 102 -0.94 12.08 5.70
N ILE A 103 -0.17 11.26 6.42
CA ILE A 103 -0.66 10.39 7.49
C ILE A 103 -1.41 11.21 8.55
N GLU A 104 -0.85 12.34 8.96
CA GLU A 104 -1.46 13.21 9.96
C GLU A 104 -2.81 13.76 9.51
N SER A 105 -2.95 14.12 8.24
CA SER A 105 -4.23 14.57 7.68
C SER A 105 -5.32 13.50 7.77
N TYR A 106 -4.98 12.23 7.54
CA TYR A 106 -5.92 11.11 7.65
C TYR A 106 -6.19 10.68 9.08
N ARG A 107 -5.21 10.78 9.99
CA ARG A 107 -5.41 10.48 11.41
C ARG A 107 -6.45 11.40 12.04
N ARG A 108 -6.56 12.64 11.57
CA ARG A 108 -7.58 13.61 12.04
C ARG A 108 -8.94 13.45 11.35
N ASP A 109 -8.98 12.78 10.20
CA ASP A 109 -10.22 12.57 9.45
C ASP A 109 -10.98 11.32 9.91
N ASN A 110 -11.98 11.52 10.76
CA ASN A 110 -12.84 10.44 11.24
C ASN A 110 -13.68 9.80 10.13
N ILE A 111 -14.04 10.55 9.07
CA ILE A 111 -14.78 10.03 7.93
C ILE A 111 -13.90 9.05 7.16
N PHE A 112 -12.63 9.41 6.97
CA PHE A 112 -11.66 8.51 6.36
C PHE A 112 -11.48 7.22 7.17
N LYS A 113 -11.31 7.30 8.49
CA LYS A 113 -11.19 6.12 9.36
C LYS A 113 -12.36 5.16 9.18
N GLN A 114 -13.59 5.67 9.21
CA GLN A 114 -14.80 4.86 9.00
C GLN A 114 -14.87 4.28 7.58
N SER A 115 -14.54 5.08 6.56
CA SER A 115 -14.49 4.61 5.17
C SER A 115 -13.45 3.50 4.99
N MET A 116 -12.30 3.61 5.65
CA MET A 116 -11.22 2.63 5.59
C MET A 116 -11.63 1.32 6.25
N ILE A 117 -12.24 1.36 7.43
CA ILE A 117 -12.79 0.16 8.11
C ILE A 117 -13.80 -0.55 7.20
N ASN A 118 -14.75 0.19 6.60
CA ASN A 118 -15.74 -0.37 5.70
C ASN A 118 -15.11 -0.99 4.44
N LYS A 119 -14.13 -0.33 3.83
CA LYS A 119 -13.41 -0.86 2.66
C LYS A 119 -12.62 -2.12 2.99
N LEU A 120 -11.93 -2.13 4.13
CA LEU A 120 -11.17 -3.30 4.58
C LEU A 120 -12.11 -4.45 4.91
N ASN A 121 -13.26 -4.20 5.55
CA ASN A 121 -14.29 -5.22 5.81
C ASN A 121 -14.82 -5.84 4.52
N ASN A 122 -15.11 -5.03 3.50
CA ASN A 122 -15.52 -5.53 2.19
C ASN A 122 -14.43 -6.41 1.56
N TYR A 123 -13.17 -5.97 1.62
CA TYR A 123 -12.04 -6.73 1.08
C TYR A 123 -11.79 -8.06 1.81
N LEU A 124 -11.88 -8.05 3.15
CA LEU A 124 -11.72 -9.25 3.97
C LEU A 124 -12.85 -10.25 3.71
N SER A 125 -14.08 -9.76 3.55
CA SER A 125 -15.25 -10.57 3.19
C SER A 125 -15.08 -11.23 1.82
N ASP A 126 -14.57 -10.50 0.82
CA ASP A 126 -14.30 -11.04 -0.53
C ASP A 126 -13.17 -12.08 -0.54
N THR A 127 -12.20 -11.95 0.37
CA THR A 127 -11.04 -12.86 0.48
C THR A 127 -11.37 -14.14 1.25
N GLN A 128 -12.53 -14.18 1.92
CA GLN A 128 -12.92 -15.20 2.88
C GLN A 128 -13.27 -16.56 2.27
N ALA A 129 -13.51 -16.64 0.96
CA ALA A 129 -13.78 -17.89 0.23
C ALA A 129 -12.63 -18.92 0.29
N LYS A 130 -11.53 -18.61 1.00
CA LYS A 130 -10.28 -19.37 1.03
C LYS A 130 -10.01 -20.13 2.34
N TYR A 131 -10.74 -19.89 3.44
CA TYR A 131 -10.47 -20.56 4.72
C TYR A 131 -11.75 -21.17 5.33
N SER A 132 -11.76 -22.50 5.50
CA SER A 132 -12.92 -23.25 6.02
C SER A 132 -13.05 -23.25 7.54
N PHE A 133 -12.06 -22.73 8.28
CA PHE A 133 -12.02 -22.72 9.75
C PHE A 133 -12.28 -21.34 10.37
N LEU A 134 -12.35 -20.27 9.57
CA LEU A 134 -12.61 -18.90 10.04
C LEU A 134 -13.92 -18.41 9.43
N ALA A 135 -14.84 -17.98 10.29
CA ALA A 135 -16.01 -17.21 9.90
C ALA A 135 -15.59 -15.76 9.55
N PRO A 136 -16.54 -14.87 9.16
CA PRO A 136 -16.19 -13.55 8.69
C PRO A 136 -15.30 -12.79 9.65
N ILE A 137 -14.25 -12.19 9.09
CA ILE A 137 -13.31 -11.33 9.80
C ILE A 137 -13.90 -9.93 9.71
N ILE A 138 -14.37 -9.42 10.85
CA ILE A 138 -14.99 -8.11 10.98
C ILE A 138 -13.99 -7.22 11.71
N LEU A 139 -13.53 -6.16 11.06
CA LEU A 139 -12.76 -5.11 11.70
C LEU A 139 -13.72 -4.22 12.49
N THR A 140 -13.47 -4.10 13.79
CA THR A 140 -14.26 -3.31 14.73
C THR A 140 -13.63 -1.95 14.98
N GLU A 141 -12.31 -1.92 15.20
CA GLU A 141 -11.56 -0.71 15.52
C GLU A 141 -10.19 -0.69 14.85
N CYS A 142 -9.66 0.52 14.65
CA CYS A 142 -8.32 0.74 14.12
C CYS A 142 -7.69 1.96 14.78
N ALA A 143 -6.54 1.75 15.41
CA ALA A 143 -5.68 2.80 15.94
C ALA A 143 -4.43 2.88 15.07
N PHE A 144 -4.16 4.07 14.53
CA PHE A 144 -3.12 4.29 13.52
C PHE A 144 -1.77 4.71 14.11
N GLY A 145 -1.60 4.64 15.43
CA GLY A 145 -0.41 5.14 16.14
C GLY A 145 -0.22 6.66 16.03
N ASP A 146 0.93 7.14 16.48
CA ASP A 146 1.31 8.56 16.55
C ASP A 146 2.61 8.88 15.78
N GLU A 147 3.46 7.90 15.53
CA GLU A 147 4.75 8.03 14.83
C GLU A 147 4.61 7.78 13.31
N TYR A 148 5.67 8.05 12.55
CA TYR A 148 5.64 8.00 11.08
C TYR A 148 6.72 7.08 10.50
N PRO A 149 6.45 6.39 9.38
CA PRO A 149 7.45 5.59 8.71
C PRO A 149 8.56 6.48 8.14
N ARG A 150 9.81 6.06 8.35
CA ARG A 150 11.01 6.75 7.86
C ARG A 150 11.62 6.00 6.69
N ILE A 151 11.65 6.66 5.54
CA ILE A 151 12.38 6.21 4.35
C ILE A 151 13.83 6.68 4.48
N SER A 152 14.77 5.81 4.13
CA SER A 152 16.20 6.09 4.11
C SER A 152 16.93 5.17 3.13
N LYS A 153 18.23 5.41 2.92
CA LYS A 153 19.12 4.54 2.12
C LYS A 153 18.58 4.30 0.71
N THR A 154 17.98 5.32 0.11
CA THR A 154 17.41 5.24 -1.23
C THR A 154 18.51 5.20 -2.27
N LYS A 155 18.40 4.29 -3.24
CA LYS A 155 19.33 4.18 -4.37
C LYS A 155 18.65 3.60 -5.58
N ILE A 156 19.15 3.97 -6.75
CA ILE A 156 18.69 3.41 -8.01
C ILE A 156 19.61 2.26 -8.41
N LYS A 157 19.03 1.15 -8.83
CA LYS A 157 19.72 -0.03 -9.34
C LYS A 157 19.09 -0.52 -10.64
N GLN A 158 19.83 -1.38 -11.31
CA GLN A 158 19.31 -2.14 -12.43
C GLN A 158 18.32 -3.21 -11.96
N GLY A 159 17.11 -3.23 -12.52
CA GLY A 159 16.09 -4.21 -12.21
C GLY A 159 16.23 -5.53 -12.98
N GLU A 160 15.56 -6.58 -12.50
CA GLU A 160 15.58 -7.92 -13.12
C GLU A 160 14.73 -8.00 -14.39
N HIS A 161 13.72 -7.13 -14.53
CA HIS A 161 12.77 -7.14 -15.63
C HIS A 161 13.11 -6.12 -16.72
N ASN A 162 14.41 -5.86 -16.92
CA ASN A 162 14.94 -4.80 -17.79
C ASN A 162 14.40 -3.39 -17.45
N GLY A 163 13.93 -3.18 -16.22
CA GLY A 163 13.52 -1.89 -15.69
C GLY A 163 14.60 -1.21 -14.86
N ILE A 164 14.26 -0.05 -14.33
CA ILE A 164 15.04 0.62 -13.28
C ILE A 164 14.35 0.34 -11.95
N THR A 165 15.11 -0.16 -10.97
CA THR A 165 14.62 -0.44 -9.62
C THR A 165 15.10 0.63 -8.66
N THR A 166 14.16 1.30 -8.01
CA THR A 166 14.45 2.12 -6.84
C THR A 166 14.38 1.23 -5.60
N GLU A 167 15.50 1.11 -4.91
CA GLU A 167 15.56 0.47 -3.60
C GLU A 167 15.56 1.54 -2.51
N PHE A 168 14.79 1.34 -1.46
CA PHE A 168 14.81 2.19 -0.27
C PHE A 168 14.49 1.39 0.98
N PHE A 169 14.92 1.85 2.14
CA PHE A 169 14.68 1.20 3.42
C PHE A 169 13.59 1.95 4.17
N ILE A 170 12.54 1.24 4.61
CA ILE A 170 11.52 1.78 5.50
C ILE A 170 11.80 1.26 6.91
N ASN A 171 11.77 2.17 7.89
CA ASN A 171 11.70 1.85 9.30
C ASN A 171 10.46 2.49 9.92
N PHE A 172 9.66 1.71 10.61
CA PHE A 172 8.46 2.14 11.29
C PHE A 172 8.43 1.51 12.69
N GLU A 173 8.43 2.35 13.71
CA GLU A 173 8.46 1.93 15.12
C GLU A 173 7.34 2.69 15.84
N ASP A 174 6.22 2.01 16.01
CA ASP A 174 4.99 2.53 16.59
C ASP A 174 4.00 1.40 16.81
N CYS A 175 2.91 1.66 17.54
CA CYS A 175 1.83 0.72 17.73
C CYS A 175 0.62 1.04 16.84
N ILE A 176 0.50 0.36 15.69
CA ILE A 176 -0.74 0.35 14.89
C ILE A 176 -1.57 -0.85 15.33
N THR A 177 -2.79 -0.62 15.84
CA THR A 177 -3.64 -1.68 16.37
C THR A 177 -4.93 -1.85 15.56
N LEU A 178 -5.27 -3.10 15.24
CA LEU A 178 -6.50 -3.50 14.57
C LEU A 178 -7.32 -4.40 15.51
N GLY A 179 -8.52 -3.97 15.84
CA GLY A 179 -9.52 -4.81 16.50
C GLY A 179 -10.26 -5.64 15.47
N VAL A 180 -10.29 -6.94 15.68
CA VAL A 180 -10.82 -7.93 14.75
C VAL A 180 -11.75 -8.88 15.50
N GLU A 181 -12.99 -8.98 15.08
CA GLU A 181 -13.92 -10.00 15.52
C GLU A 181 -14.06 -11.08 14.45
N THR A 182 -13.96 -12.33 14.86
CA THR A 182 -14.17 -13.48 13.99
C THR A 182 -14.74 -14.65 14.77
N ASN A 183 -15.40 -15.59 14.10
CA ASN A 183 -15.77 -16.86 14.74
C ASN A 183 -14.85 -17.97 14.26
N LEU A 184 -14.20 -18.66 15.20
CA LEU A 184 -13.43 -19.85 14.89
C LEU A 184 -14.38 -21.05 14.75
N MET A 185 -14.37 -21.68 13.59
CA MET A 185 -15.18 -22.87 13.29
C MET A 185 -14.43 -24.13 13.74
N ILE A 186 -15.01 -24.85 14.70
CA ILE A 186 -14.47 -26.11 15.22
C ILE A 186 -15.02 -27.27 14.39
N ASN A 187 -14.10 -28.03 13.76
CA ASN A 187 -14.42 -29.04 12.76
C ASN A 187 -14.18 -30.50 13.22
N TRP A 188 -14.03 -30.77 14.52
CA TRP A 188 -13.78 -32.12 15.04
C TRP A 188 -14.76 -32.49 16.17
N PRO A 189 -15.38 -33.69 16.18
CA PRO A 189 -15.26 -34.82 15.23
C PRO A 189 -16.08 -34.73 13.92
N ARG A 190 -16.83 -33.65 13.68
CA ARG A 190 -17.62 -33.36 12.47
C ARG A 190 -17.35 -31.91 12.03
N PRO A 191 -17.43 -31.58 10.73
CA PRO A 191 -17.28 -30.20 10.27
C PRO A 191 -18.35 -29.28 10.88
N CYS A 192 -17.97 -28.04 11.19
CA CYS A 192 -18.84 -26.97 11.69
C CYS A 192 -19.64 -27.32 12.97
N ILE A 193 -19.04 -28.05 13.93
CA ILE A 193 -19.71 -28.42 15.20
C ILE A 193 -20.01 -27.22 16.09
N ALA A 194 -19.07 -26.28 16.17
CA ALA A 194 -19.20 -25.12 17.04
C ALA A 194 -18.50 -23.91 16.41
N ALA A 195 -19.07 -22.74 16.67
CA ALA A 195 -18.46 -21.45 16.35
C ALA A 195 -18.09 -20.77 17.67
N LEU A 196 -16.80 -20.50 17.86
CA LEU A 196 -16.30 -19.78 19.02
C LEU A 196 -16.09 -18.31 18.62
N PRO A 197 -16.85 -17.35 19.17
CA PRO A 197 -16.58 -15.94 18.94
C PRO A 197 -15.23 -15.55 19.55
N LEU A 198 -14.40 -14.90 18.75
CA LEU A 198 -13.08 -14.42 19.11
C LEU A 198 -12.97 -12.94 18.77
N SER A 199 -12.71 -12.13 19.78
CA SER A 199 -12.25 -10.75 19.61
C SER A 199 -10.73 -10.74 19.75
N LEU A 200 -10.05 -10.22 18.75
CA LEU A 200 -8.60 -10.16 18.62
C LEU A 200 -8.18 -8.70 18.51
N SER A 201 -7.06 -8.36 19.10
CA SER A 201 -6.36 -7.09 18.92
C SER A 201 -5.00 -7.42 18.30
N ILE A 202 -4.79 -7.03 17.06
CA ILE A 202 -3.57 -7.26 16.29
C ILE A 202 -2.81 -5.94 16.23
N SER A 203 -1.64 -5.88 16.85
CA SER A 203 -0.80 -4.70 16.89
C SER A 203 0.48 -4.92 16.09
N LEU A 204 0.78 -4.02 15.16
CA LEU A 204 2.11 -3.89 14.57
C LEU A 204 2.93 -2.96 15.48
N LEU A 205 4.04 -3.46 16.01
CA LEU A 205 4.92 -2.72 16.94
C LEU A 205 6.16 -2.16 16.23
N HIS A 206 6.69 -2.95 15.31
CA HIS A 206 7.88 -2.57 14.56
C HIS A 206 7.83 -3.22 13.18
N PHE A 207 8.18 -2.43 12.18
CA PHE A 207 8.39 -2.89 10.83
C PHE A 207 9.61 -2.24 10.23
N SER A 208 10.57 -3.05 9.80
CA SER A 208 11.72 -2.57 9.05
C SER A 208 11.95 -3.45 7.82
N GLY A 209 12.37 -2.87 6.71
CA GLY A 209 12.58 -3.66 5.52
C GLY A 209 13.05 -2.85 4.31
N ARG A 210 13.68 -3.56 3.38
CA ARG A 210 14.09 -3.02 2.10
C ARG A 210 12.94 -3.14 1.11
N PHE A 211 12.53 -2.04 0.51
CA PHE A 211 11.51 -1.99 -0.52
C PHE A 211 12.16 -1.81 -1.88
N MET A 212 11.61 -2.49 -2.87
CA MET A 212 12.09 -2.49 -4.24
C MET A 212 10.92 -2.16 -5.16
N VAL A 213 11.05 -1.04 -5.86
CA VAL A 213 10.06 -0.55 -6.81
C VAL A 213 10.70 -0.50 -8.19
N GLU A 214 10.30 -1.40 -9.07
CA GLU A 214 10.81 -1.45 -10.43
C GLU A 214 9.80 -0.85 -11.41
N PHE A 215 10.24 0.15 -12.17
CA PHE A 215 9.49 0.67 -13.30
C PHE A 215 9.84 -0.11 -14.57
N VAL A 216 8.86 -0.82 -15.12
CA VAL A 216 9.00 -1.61 -16.34
C VAL A 216 8.20 -0.95 -17.47
N SER A 217 8.91 -0.60 -18.54
CA SER A 217 8.33 -0.09 -19.78
C SER A 217 8.81 -0.96 -20.94
N GLN A 218 7.92 -1.80 -21.47
CA GLN A 218 8.27 -2.63 -22.62
C GLN A 218 7.91 -1.90 -23.92
N ALA A 219 8.91 -1.65 -24.76
CA ALA A 219 8.76 -0.91 -26.03
C ALA A 219 7.71 -1.55 -26.97
N ASP A 220 7.63 -2.88 -26.98
CA ASP A 220 6.80 -3.63 -27.93
C ASP A 220 5.31 -3.68 -27.56
N SER A 221 4.96 -3.55 -26.27
CA SER A 221 3.59 -3.82 -25.79
C SER A 221 2.83 -2.56 -25.35
N ASN A 222 3.48 -1.38 -25.38
CA ASN A 222 2.99 -0.13 -24.80
C ASN A 222 2.49 -0.29 -23.34
N SER A 223 2.81 -1.40 -22.68
CA SER A 223 2.42 -1.68 -21.32
C SER A 223 3.46 -1.11 -20.39
N LYS A 224 2.99 -0.26 -19.47
CA LYS A 224 3.80 0.40 -18.45
C LYS A 224 3.26 -0.02 -17.11
N TYR A 225 4.11 -0.56 -16.27
CA TYR A 225 3.70 -1.01 -14.95
C TYR A 225 4.85 -0.88 -13.95
N ILE A 226 4.46 -0.80 -12.69
CA ILE A 226 5.35 -0.77 -11.55
C ILE A 226 5.25 -2.14 -10.88
N LEU A 227 6.40 -2.74 -10.60
CA LEU A 227 6.52 -3.91 -9.76
C LEU A 227 6.98 -3.47 -8.39
N PHE A 228 6.29 -3.95 -7.37
CA PHE A 228 6.59 -3.67 -5.98
C PHE A 228 6.92 -4.98 -5.26
N SER A 229 8.01 -4.97 -4.50
CA SER A 229 8.41 -6.09 -3.64
C SER A 229 9.16 -5.61 -2.41
N VAL A 230 9.22 -6.48 -1.41
CA VAL A 230 9.98 -6.30 -0.17
C VAL A 230 11.12 -7.32 -0.16
N GLY A 231 12.28 -6.92 0.36
CA GLY A 231 13.41 -7.81 0.61
C GLY A 231 13.05 -8.91 1.60
N ASP A 232 13.75 -10.02 1.54
CA ASP A 232 13.58 -11.17 2.44
C ASP A 232 14.12 -10.91 3.86
N ASP A 233 14.93 -9.85 4.03
CA ASP A 233 15.56 -9.39 5.26
C ASP A 233 14.70 -8.42 6.08
N TYR A 234 13.37 -8.46 5.93
CA TYR A 234 12.47 -7.60 6.68
C TYR A 234 12.29 -8.09 8.14
N GLN A 235 12.00 -7.15 9.03
CA GLN A 235 11.56 -7.39 10.39
C GLN A 235 10.09 -6.97 10.50
N LEU A 236 9.25 -7.88 10.97
CA LEU A 236 7.82 -7.64 11.20
C LEU A 236 7.49 -8.13 12.60
N GLU A 237 7.36 -7.19 13.53
CA GLU A 237 7.02 -7.47 14.92
C GLU A 237 5.54 -7.21 15.16
N LEU A 238 4.79 -8.30 15.37
CA LEU A 238 3.37 -8.29 15.62
C LEU A 238 3.10 -8.79 17.05
N ASP A 239 2.18 -8.12 17.73
CA ASP A 239 1.58 -8.59 18.97
C ASP A 239 0.10 -8.91 18.71
N VAL A 240 -0.39 -10.04 19.22
CA VAL A 240 -1.81 -10.42 19.06
C VAL A 240 -2.38 -10.80 20.41
N LYS A 241 -3.35 -10.00 20.86
CA LYS A 241 -4.07 -10.23 22.12
C LYS A 241 -5.47 -10.73 21.84
N THR A 242 -5.89 -11.75 22.57
CA THR A 242 -7.26 -12.23 22.53
C THR A 242 -8.08 -11.52 23.60
N LEU A 243 -9.08 -10.73 23.20
CA LEU A 243 -10.05 -10.09 24.09
C LEU A 243 -11.17 -11.08 24.43
N LEU A 244 -10.82 -12.14 25.15
CA LEU A 244 -11.77 -13.17 25.58
C LEU A 244 -12.40 -12.76 26.91
N GLY A 245 -13.73 -12.83 26.99
CA GLY A 245 -14.43 -12.61 28.25
C GLY A 245 -14.14 -13.72 29.28
N HIS A 246 -14.35 -13.43 30.56
CA HIS A 246 -14.11 -14.34 31.70
C HIS A 246 -14.74 -15.76 31.59
N ARG A 247 -15.70 -15.96 30.66
CA ARG A 247 -16.47 -17.20 30.50
C ARG A 247 -15.87 -18.18 29.49
N THR A 248 -15.01 -17.73 28.58
CA THR A 248 -14.41 -18.56 27.54
C THR A 248 -13.02 -19.02 27.98
N LYS A 249 -12.94 -20.19 28.62
CA LYS A 249 -11.65 -20.83 28.92
C LYS A 249 -11.09 -21.47 27.66
N ILE A 250 -10.34 -20.70 26.86
CA ILE A 250 -9.43 -21.29 25.88
C ILE A 250 -8.27 -21.90 26.66
N LYS A 251 -7.91 -23.16 26.35
CA LYS A 251 -6.83 -23.86 27.04
C LYS A 251 -5.48 -23.18 26.84
N ASP A 252 -5.17 -22.75 25.61
CA ASP A 252 -3.90 -22.13 25.22
C ASP A 252 -4.10 -20.88 24.33
N PRO A 253 -4.39 -19.69 24.88
CA PRO A 253 -4.55 -18.47 24.09
C PRO A 253 -3.26 -18.08 23.33
N GLU A 254 -2.09 -18.30 23.92
CA GLU A 254 -0.79 -18.00 23.31
C GLU A 254 -0.55 -18.78 22.01
N LYS A 255 -1.00 -20.04 21.95
CA LYS A 255 -0.86 -20.86 20.75
C LYS A 255 -1.68 -20.29 19.59
N LEU A 256 -2.87 -19.78 19.87
CA LEU A 256 -3.73 -19.13 18.87
C LEU A 256 -3.06 -17.83 18.36
N THR A 257 -2.58 -16.99 19.27
CA THR A 257 -1.80 -15.78 18.97
C THR A 257 -0.64 -16.08 18.02
N ASN A 258 0.19 -17.08 18.34
CA ASN A 258 1.33 -17.49 17.51
C ASN A 258 0.90 -18.01 16.13
N ILE A 259 -0.21 -18.75 16.06
CA ILE A 259 -0.76 -19.20 14.76
C ILE A 259 -1.17 -18.00 13.91
N ILE A 260 -1.85 -17.00 14.48
CA ILE A 260 -2.28 -15.81 13.76
C ILE A 260 -1.07 -15.02 13.23
N ILE A 261 -0.06 -14.80 14.08
CA ILE A 261 1.19 -14.12 13.68
C ILE A 261 1.84 -14.85 12.50
N ASN A 262 2.01 -16.17 12.60
CA ASN A 262 2.61 -16.98 11.54
C ASN A 262 1.79 -16.96 10.24
N VAL A 263 0.46 -16.92 10.34
CA VAL A 263 -0.42 -16.79 9.19
C VAL A 263 -0.24 -15.44 8.51
N ILE A 264 -0.19 -14.34 9.27
CA ILE A 264 0.03 -12.99 8.74
C ILE A 264 1.41 -12.92 8.06
N ASP A 265 2.45 -13.40 8.72
CA ASP A 265 3.81 -13.43 8.16
C ASP A 265 3.88 -14.24 6.87
N TYR A 266 3.29 -15.44 6.85
CA TYR A 266 3.20 -16.26 5.64
C TYR A 266 2.49 -15.54 4.48
N TYR A 267 1.39 -14.84 4.76
CA TYR A 267 0.70 -14.05 3.72
C TYR A 267 1.53 -12.88 3.24
N PHE A 268 2.20 -12.16 4.15
CA PHE A 268 3.10 -11.07 3.79
C PHE A 268 4.22 -11.57 2.88
N ARG A 269 4.90 -12.67 3.25
CA ARG A 269 5.95 -13.31 2.42
C ARG A 269 5.45 -13.70 1.05
N LYS A 270 4.31 -14.37 1.00
CA LYS A 270 3.74 -14.88 -0.25
C LYS A 270 3.33 -13.77 -1.22
N GLU A 271 2.83 -12.66 -0.70
CA GLU A 271 2.24 -11.62 -1.53
C GLU A 271 3.22 -10.49 -1.88
N PHE A 272 4.16 -10.16 -0.98
CA PHE A 272 5.00 -8.98 -1.11
C PHE A 272 6.51 -9.25 -1.13
N VAL A 273 6.97 -10.36 -0.56
CA VAL A 273 8.42 -10.62 -0.44
C VAL A 273 8.97 -11.24 -1.72
N PHE A 274 10.12 -10.72 -2.18
CA PHE A 274 10.87 -11.24 -3.31
C PHE A 274 11.06 -12.76 -3.21
N PRO A 275 10.89 -13.54 -4.29
CA PRO A 275 10.72 -13.15 -5.70
C PRO A 275 9.27 -12.86 -6.11
N ASN A 276 8.35 -12.67 -5.15
CA ASN A 276 6.99 -12.26 -5.47
C ASN A 276 6.92 -10.74 -5.64
N TYR A 277 6.12 -10.31 -6.62
CA TYR A 277 5.87 -8.90 -6.88
C TYR A 277 4.38 -8.60 -6.98
N LYS A 278 4.01 -7.40 -6.55
CA LYS A 278 2.74 -6.77 -6.85
C LYS A 278 2.89 -5.89 -8.08
N ARG A 279 2.10 -6.19 -9.11
CA ARG A 279 2.05 -5.41 -10.35
C ARG A 279 0.97 -4.34 -10.28
N ILE A 280 1.37 -3.10 -10.50
CA ILE A 280 0.51 -1.93 -10.60
C ILE A 280 0.63 -1.40 -12.03
N ASP A 281 -0.41 -1.56 -12.86
CA ASP A 281 -0.39 -0.97 -14.20
C ASP A 281 -0.54 0.54 -14.11
N ILE A 282 0.28 1.24 -14.89
CA ILE A 282 0.17 2.68 -15.06
C ILE A 282 -0.93 2.92 -16.10
N PRO A 283 -1.87 3.83 -15.84
CA PRO A 283 -2.90 4.16 -16.82
C PRO A 283 -2.25 4.74 -18.08
N THR A 284 -2.35 4.03 -19.20
CA THR A 284 -2.09 4.59 -20.52
C THR A 284 -3.33 5.36 -20.95
N LYS A 285 -3.20 6.65 -21.27
CA LYS A 285 -4.31 7.52 -21.69
C LYS A 285 -5.30 6.76 -22.58
N THR A 286 -6.55 6.71 -22.15
CA THR A 286 -7.69 6.23 -22.94
C THR A 286 -7.77 7.06 -24.22
N LYS A 287 -8.03 6.39 -25.36
CA LYS A 287 -8.45 7.09 -26.58
C LYS A 287 -9.65 7.96 -26.21
N ILE A 288 -9.53 9.25 -26.52
CA ILE A 288 -10.66 10.17 -26.51
C ILE A 288 -11.40 9.82 -27.80
N ASP A 289 -12.49 9.06 -27.67
CA ASP A 289 -13.49 8.91 -28.73
C ASP A 289 -14.41 10.15 -28.72
#